data_AF-A0A1H5ZCE7-F1
#
_entry.id   AF-A0A1H5ZCE7-F1
#
_cell.length_a   1.000
_cell.length_b   1.000
_cell.length_c   1.000
_cell.angle_alpha   90.00
_cell.angle_beta   90.00
_cell.angle_gamma   90.00
#
_symmetry.space_group_name_H-M   'P 1'
#
loop_
_entity.id
_entity.type
_entity.pdbx_description
1 polymer ?
#
loop_
_entity_poly.entity_id
_entity_poly.type
_entity_poly.pdbx_seq_one_letter_code
_entity_poly.pdbx_strand_id
1 'polypeptide(L)'
;MGRRAAELAGVGTVLEATMPRDVVERLVRLIRALRIPFRFDAEALRTAYSPASAITHRLNVRRFARQKQAALAAHRSEVYGGGRVAPVMRVLVRLPAAVFGLLLGREWFVDPARTPVAKPATSIASDA
;
A
#
# COMPACT_ATOMS: atom_id res chain seq x y z
N MET A 1 -16.88 5.92 -1.92
CA MET A 1 -17.04 7.14 -1.10
C MET A 1 -16.21 8.31 -1.63
N GLY A 2 -14.90 8.15 -1.91
CA GLY A 2 -14.02 9.27 -2.32
C GLY A 2 -14.46 10.08 -3.54
N ARG A 3 -14.92 9.42 -4.62
CA ARG A 3 -15.38 10.09 -5.85
C ARG A 3 -16.50 11.11 -5.63
N ARG A 4 -17.54 10.69 -4.90
CA ARG A 4 -18.69 11.55 -4.62
C ARG A 4 -18.32 12.76 -3.76
N ALA A 5 -17.41 12.59 -2.81
CA ALA A 5 -16.91 13.69 -2.01
C ALA A 5 -16.11 14.70 -2.85
N ALA A 6 -15.31 14.22 -3.81
CA ALA A 6 -14.54 15.09 -4.70
C ALA A 6 -15.42 15.89 -5.65
N GLU A 7 -16.49 15.29 -6.19
CA GLU A 7 -17.50 15.99 -6.99
C GLU A 7 -18.12 17.15 -6.19
N LEU A 8 -18.52 16.89 -4.94
CA LEU A 8 -19.11 17.91 -4.06
C LEU A 8 -18.11 19.00 -3.66
N ALA A 9 -16.82 18.67 -3.56
CA ALA A 9 -15.76 19.59 -3.16
C ALA A 9 -15.06 20.28 -4.35
N GLY A 10 -15.46 20.02 -5.59
CA GLY A 10 -14.81 20.58 -6.79
C GLY A 10 -13.36 20.10 -7.00
N VAL A 11 -12.99 18.92 -6.47
CA VAL A 11 -11.63 18.37 -6.61
C VAL A 11 -11.49 17.70 -7.97
N GLY A 12 -10.59 18.22 -8.82
CA GLY A 12 -10.42 17.76 -10.20
C GLY A 12 -9.79 16.39 -10.40
N THR A 13 -9.15 15.81 -9.37
CA THR A 13 -8.51 14.48 -9.49
C THR A 13 -8.62 13.70 -8.18
N VAL A 14 -9.03 12.43 -8.28
CA VAL A 14 -9.11 11.50 -7.17
C VAL A 14 -8.30 10.25 -7.51
N LEU A 15 -7.39 9.88 -6.62
CA LEU A 15 -6.63 8.65 -6.75
C LEU A 15 -7.04 7.68 -5.64
N GLU A 16 -7.51 6.50 -6.02
CA GLU A 16 -7.86 5.42 -5.11
C GLU A 16 -6.60 4.60 -4.79
N ALA A 17 -6.16 4.65 -3.53
CA ALA A 17 -4.98 3.89 -3.08
C ALA A 17 -5.27 2.39 -3.09
N THR A 18 -4.34 1.60 -3.63
CA THR A 18 -4.47 0.15 -3.78
C THR A 18 -3.10 -0.54 -3.73
N MET A 19 -3.08 -1.84 -4.01
CA MET A 19 -1.87 -2.61 -4.26
C MET A 19 -2.13 -3.61 -5.40
N PRO A 20 -1.14 -3.94 -6.24
CA PRO A 20 -1.29 -5.02 -7.21
C PRO A 20 -1.42 -6.38 -6.50
N ARG A 21 -2.38 -7.21 -6.93
CA ARG A 21 -2.62 -8.55 -6.31
C ARG A 21 -1.37 -9.44 -6.26
N ASP A 22 -0.53 -9.40 -7.29
CA ASP A 22 0.72 -10.16 -7.38
C ASP A 22 1.75 -9.74 -6.30
N VAL A 23 1.76 -8.44 -5.94
CA VAL A 23 2.58 -7.91 -4.85
C VAL A 23 2.08 -8.42 -3.50
N VAL A 24 0.76 -8.46 -3.30
CA VAL A 24 0.12 -8.99 -2.09
C VAL A 24 0.50 -10.45 -1.89
N GLU A 25 0.38 -11.26 -2.94
CA GLU A 25 0.73 -12.68 -2.90
C GLU A 25 2.22 -12.89 -2.56
N ARG A 26 3.11 -12.07 -3.14
CA ARG A 26 4.54 -12.14 -2.82
C ARG A 26 4.84 -11.78 -1.37
N LEU A 27 4.15 -10.77 -0.81
CA LEU A 27 4.25 -10.40 0.59
C LEU A 27 3.76 -11.52 1.51
N VAL A 28 2.62 -12.14 1.20
CA VAL A 28 2.09 -13.29 1.95
C VAL A 28 3.07 -14.47 1.92
N ARG A 29 3.66 -14.78 0.76
CA ARG A 29 4.70 -15.81 0.64
C ARG A 29 5.92 -15.50 1.50
N LEU A 30 6.38 -14.24 1.50
CA LEU A 30 7.52 -13.81 2.32
C LEU A 30 7.23 -13.93 3.83
N ILE A 31 6.05 -13.49 4.28
CA ILE A 31 5.62 -13.59 5.68
C ILE A 31 5.62 -15.06 6.13
N ARG A 32 5.10 -15.97 5.29
CA ARG A 32 5.13 -17.42 5.55
C ARG A 32 6.55 -17.98 5.60
N ALA A 33 7.40 -17.59 4.65
CA ALA A 33 8.80 -18.03 4.59
C ALA A 33 9.61 -17.58 5.82
N LEU A 34 9.36 -16.37 6.32
CA LEU A 34 9.96 -15.83 7.54
C LEU A 34 9.32 -16.36 8.83
N ARG A 35 8.35 -17.29 8.73
CA ARG A 35 7.61 -17.88 9.86
C ARG A 35 7.00 -16.85 10.81
N ILE A 36 6.62 -15.69 10.28
CA ILE A 36 5.95 -14.66 11.07
C ILE A 36 4.50 -15.12 11.30
N PRO A 37 4.03 -15.21 12.56
CA PRO A 37 2.67 -15.67 12.84
C PRO A 37 1.66 -14.63 12.34
N PHE A 38 1.13 -14.84 11.14
CA PHE A 38 0.20 -13.93 10.48
C PHE A 38 -1.07 -14.68 10.06
N ARG A 39 -2.19 -14.32 10.68
CA ARG A 39 -3.49 -14.96 10.43
C ARG A 39 -4.34 -14.06 9.56
N PHE A 40 -4.35 -14.31 8.25
CA PHE A 40 -5.24 -13.64 7.30
C PHE A 40 -5.83 -14.63 6.32
N ASP A 41 -7.04 -14.31 5.86
CA ASP A 41 -7.66 -15.01 4.75
C ASP A 41 -7.01 -14.54 3.44
N ALA A 42 -6.33 -15.48 2.77
CA ALA A 42 -5.67 -15.22 1.50
C ALA A 42 -6.68 -15.01 0.37
N GLU A 43 -7.91 -15.51 0.48
CA GLU A 43 -8.98 -15.24 -0.50
C GLU A 43 -9.45 -13.80 -0.40
N ALA A 44 -9.75 -13.34 0.81
CA ALA A 44 -10.14 -11.96 1.08
C ALA A 44 -9.09 -10.95 0.57
N LEU A 45 -7.80 -11.27 0.71
CA LEU A 45 -6.73 -10.43 0.17
C LEU A 45 -6.73 -10.40 -1.36
N ARG A 46 -7.13 -11.47 -2.05
CA ARG A 46 -7.16 -11.47 -3.52
C ARG A 46 -8.26 -10.57 -4.06
N THR A 47 -9.40 -10.45 -3.39
CA THR A 47 -10.52 -9.64 -3.87
C THR A 47 -10.44 -8.18 -3.43
N ALA A 48 -9.74 -7.89 -2.32
CA ALA A 48 -9.62 -6.53 -1.76
C ALA A 48 -8.79 -5.55 -2.61
N TYR A 49 -7.98 -6.06 -3.55
CA TYR A 49 -6.98 -5.27 -4.27
C TYR A 49 -7.21 -5.24 -5.79
N SER A 50 -6.59 -4.28 -6.47
CA SER A 50 -6.74 -4.09 -7.92
C SER A 50 -5.83 -5.03 -8.71
N PRO A 51 -6.24 -5.54 -9.89
CA PRO A 51 -5.32 -6.23 -10.79
C PRO A 51 -4.23 -5.25 -11.25
N ALA A 52 -3.03 -5.77 -11.55
CA ALA A 52 -1.90 -4.93 -11.97
C ALA A 52 -2.21 -4.11 -13.23
N SER A 53 -3.04 -4.65 -14.13
CA SER A 53 -3.51 -3.97 -15.34
C SER A 53 -4.38 -2.75 -15.08
N ALA A 54 -4.98 -2.60 -13.89
CA ALA A 54 -5.82 -1.45 -13.54
C ALA A 54 -5.04 -0.29 -12.90
N ILE A 55 -3.75 -0.49 -12.58
CA ILE A 55 -2.94 0.50 -11.89
C ILE A 55 -2.59 1.65 -12.84
N THR A 56 -2.96 2.88 -12.47
CA THR A 56 -2.67 4.08 -13.26
C THR A 56 -1.43 4.81 -12.77
N HIS A 57 -1.12 4.71 -11.47
CA HIS A 57 0.05 5.35 -10.85
C HIS A 57 0.83 4.38 -9.98
N ARG A 58 2.16 4.48 -10.07
CA ARG A 58 3.12 3.74 -9.23
C ARG A 58 4.21 4.68 -8.74
N LEU A 59 4.16 5.03 -7.47
CA LEU A 59 5.06 6.00 -6.86
C LEU A 59 6.17 5.30 -6.09
N ASN A 60 7.40 5.81 -6.24
CA ASN A 60 8.52 5.38 -5.42
C ASN A 60 8.70 6.36 -4.25
N VAL A 61 8.32 5.91 -3.06
CA VAL A 61 8.37 6.69 -1.82
C VAL A 61 9.47 6.21 -0.87
N ARG A 62 10.46 5.44 -1.37
CA ARG A 62 11.58 4.92 -0.57
C ARG A 62 12.34 5.98 0.22
N ARG A 63 12.47 7.19 -0.33
CA ARG A 63 13.11 8.32 0.36
C ARG A 63 12.40 8.72 1.66
N PHE A 64 11.12 8.38 1.80
CA PHE A 64 10.31 8.65 2.97
C PHE A 64 10.12 7.43 3.90
N ALA A 65 10.92 6.37 3.70
CA ALA A 65 10.77 5.12 4.45
C ALA A 65 10.88 5.33 5.96
N ARG A 66 11.81 6.17 6.43
CA ARG A 66 11.97 6.48 7.86
C ARG A 66 10.73 7.15 8.44
N GLN A 67 10.18 8.14 7.75
CA GLN A 67 8.99 8.87 8.17
C GLN A 67 7.78 7.93 8.24
N LYS A 68 7.58 7.11 7.20
CA LYS A 68 6.50 6.12 7.15
C LYS A 68 6.64 5.05 8.25
N GLN A 69 7.85 4.61 8.52
CA GLN A 69 8.14 3.63 9.58
C GLN A 69 7.86 4.22 10.98
N ALA A 70 8.27 5.47 11.22
CA ALA A 70 7.99 6.17 12.47
C ALA A 70 6.48 6.42 12.67
N ALA A 71 5.77 6.81 11.60
CA ALA A 71 4.32 6.93 11.62
C ALA A 71 3.66 5.59 11.96
N LEU A 72 4.11 4.49 11.33
CA LEU A 72 3.61 3.15 11.64
C LEU A 72 3.84 2.76 13.10
N ALA A 73 5.01 3.08 13.67
CA ALA A 73 5.34 2.83 15.06
C ALA A 73 4.46 3.63 16.05
N ALA A 74 3.90 4.76 15.63
CA ALA A 74 2.98 5.56 16.44
C ALA A 74 1.59 4.88 16.61
N HIS A 75 1.19 3.97 15.72
CA HIS A 75 -0.04 3.19 15.84
C HIS A 75 0.08 2.08 16.89
N ARG A 76 0.18 2.47 18.17
CA ARG A 76 0.49 1.55 19.29
C ARG A 76 -0.49 0.38 19.41
N SER A 77 -1.79 0.59 19.16
CA SER A 77 -2.80 -0.48 19.19
C SER A 77 -2.54 -1.55 18.12
N GLU A 78 -2.18 -1.12 16.90
CA GLU A 78 -1.89 -2.03 15.79
C GLU A 78 -0.55 -2.75 15.96
N VAL A 79 0.44 -2.08 16.56
CA VAL A 79 1.79 -2.64 16.74
C VAL A 79 1.87 -3.54 17.98
N TYR A 80 1.35 -3.08 19.11
CA TYR A 80 1.52 -3.74 20.41
C TYR A 80 0.25 -4.38 20.95
N GLY A 81 -0.89 -4.26 20.26
CA GLY A 81 -2.11 -4.96 20.61
C GLY A 81 -2.09 -6.45 20.24
N GLY A 82 -3.20 -7.12 20.54
CA GLY A 82 -3.42 -8.56 20.26
C GLY A 82 -3.99 -8.85 18.86
N GLY A 83 -4.07 -7.85 17.98
CA GLY A 83 -4.66 -7.98 16.64
C GLY A 83 -3.88 -8.93 15.72
N ARG A 84 -4.56 -9.48 14.70
CA ARG A 84 -3.97 -10.44 13.74
C ARG A 84 -2.79 -9.87 12.94
N VAL A 85 -2.73 -8.54 12.77
CA VAL A 85 -1.64 -7.83 12.08
C VAL A 85 -0.44 -7.51 12.97
N ALA A 86 -0.61 -7.56 14.30
CA ALA A 86 0.39 -7.02 15.23
C ALA A 86 1.78 -7.67 15.12
N PRO A 87 1.93 -8.99 14.92
CA PRO A 87 3.24 -9.61 14.70
C PRO A 87 3.97 -9.05 13.47
N VAL A 88 3.25 -8.83 12.37
CA VAL A 88 3.82 -8.26 11.14
C VAL A 88 4.19 -6.78 11.36
N MET A 89 3.31 -6.00 11.98
CA MET A 89 3.60 -4.59 12.29
C MET A 89 4.85 -4.45 13.17
N ARG A 90 5.01 -5.31 14.19
CA ARG A 90 6.20 -5.35 15.04
C ARG A 90 7.49 -5.65 14.30
N VAL A 91 7.44 -6.51 13.30
CA VAL A 91 8.61 -6.78 12.44
C VAL A 91 8.92 -5.55 11.61
N LEU A 92 7.92 -5.00 10.91
CA LEU A 92 8.09 -3.84 10.03
C LEU A 92 8.73 -2.64 10.75
N VAL A 93 8.26 -2.27 11.94
CA VAL A 93 8.80 -1.12 12.68
C VAL A 93 10.21 -1.35 13.24
N ARG A 94 10.68 -2.61 13.33
CA ARG A 94 12.03 -2.96 13.80
C ARG A 94 13.05 -3.16 12.67
N LEU A 95 12.61 -3.22 11.41
CA LEU A 95 13.51 -3.38 10.27
C LEU A 95 14.45 -2.16 10.13
N PRO A 96 15.67 -2.35 9.58
CA PRO A 96 16.43 -1.22 9.07
C PRO A 96 15.60 -0.44 8.06
N ALA A 97 15.63 0.90 8.12
CA ALA A 97 14.79 1.74 7.26
C ALA A 97 14.96 1.48 5.75
N ALA A 98 16.16 1.07 5.33
CA ALA A 98 16.42 0.65 3.95
C ALA A 98 15.60 -0.60 3.57
N VAL A 99 15.57 -1.60 4.44
CA VAL A 99 14.79 -2.84 4.24
C VAL A 99 13.29 -2.53 4.28
N PHE A 100 12.84 -1.67 5.21
CA PHE A 100 11.47 -1.18 5.24
C PHE A 100 11.08 -0.51 3.91
N GLY A 101 11.95 0.37 3.38
CA GLY A 101 11.74 1.03 2.10
C GLY A 101 11.73 0.06 0.91
N LEU A 102 12.52 -1.01 0.95
CA LEU A 102 12.47 -2.05 -0.08
C LEU A 102 11.09 -2.73 -0.12
N LEU A 103 10.48 -2.96 1.04
CA LEU A 103 9.18 -3.63 1.19
C LEU A 103 7.98 -2.70 0.95
N LEU A 104 7.98 -1.51 1.55
CA LEU A 104 6.82 -0.59 1.65
C LEU A 104 7.05 0.78 1.01
N GLY A 105 8.17 0.94 0.28
CA GLY A 105 8.53 2.18 -0.41
C GLY A 105 7.92 2.31 -1.81
N ARG A 106 6.96 1.47 -2.18
CA ARG A 106 6.16 1.65 -3.40
C ARG A 106 4.70 1.78 -3.01
N GLU A 107 4.03 2.71 -3.66
CA GLU A 107 2.60 2.96 -3.48
C GLU A 107 1.92 2.99 -4.84
N TRP A 108 0.71 2.47 -4.91
CA TRP A 108 -0.02 2.28 -6.16
C TRP A 108 -1.41 2.88 -6.04
N PHE A 109 -1.86 3.47 -7.15
CA PHE A 109 -3.15 4.12 -7.21
C PHE A 109 -3.86 3.81 -8.52
N VAL A 110 -5.19 3.87 -8.46
CA VAL A 110 -6.08 3.86 -9.60
C VAL A 110 -6.73 5.23 -9.72
N ASP A 111 -6.81 5.74 -10.93
CA ASP A 111 -7.57 6.94 -11.25
C ASP A 111 -8.86 6.45 -11.92
N PRO A 112 -10.03 6.58 -11.27
CA PRO A 112 -11.27 6.08 -11.81
C PRO A 112 -11.72 6.83 -13.08
N ALA A 113 -11.17 8.02 -13.35
CA ALA A 113 -11.46 8.80 -14.55
C ALA A 113 -10.50 8.47 -15.72
N ARG A 114 -9.43 7.71 -15.47
CA ARG A 114 -8.42 7.37 -16.49
C ARG A 114 -8.54 5.92 -16.92
N THR A 115 -8.49 5.69 -18.23
CA THR A 115 -8.35 4.33 -18.76
C THR A 115 -6.99 3.75 -18.34
N PRO A 116 -6.90 2.48 -17.93
CA PRO A 116 -5.63 1.89 -17.56
C PRO A 116 -4.64 1.93 -18.73
N VAL A 117 -3.39 2.28 -18.42
CA VAL A 117 -2.31 2.47 -19.41
C VAL A 117 -1.24 1.40 -19.24
N ALA A 118 -0.57 1.03 -20.33
CA ALA A 118 0.50 0.01 -20.31
C ALA A 118 1.67 0.39 -19.38
N LYS A 119 1.89 1.68 -19.14
CA LYS A 119 2.93 2.20 -18.24
C LYS A 119 2.31 3.14 -17.19
N PRO A 120 2.25 2.74 -15.91
CA PRO A 120 1.76 3.60 -14.85
C PRO A 120 2.62 4.86 -14.68
N ALA A 121 1.98 5.99 -14.39
CA ALA A 121 2.65 7.25 -14.09
C ALA A 121 3.43 7.17 -12.77
N THR A 122 4.53 7.94 -12.67
CA THR A 122 5.46 7.91 -11.51
C THR A 122 5.36 9.15 -10.62
N SER A 123 4.46 10.08 -10.91
CA SER A 123 4.16 11.30 -10.16
C SER A 123 2.64 11.53 -10.14
N ILE A 124 2.14 12.26 -9.14
CA ILE A 124 0.73 12.68 -9.03
C ILE A 124 0.51 14.06 -9.67
N ALA A 125 1.56 14.88 -9.77
CA ALA A 125 1.45 16.20 -10.37
C ALA A 125 0.95 16.06 -11.82
N SER A 126 -0.13 16.79 -12.13
CA SER A 126 -0.47 17.09 -13.51
C SER A 126 0.69 17.89 -14.07
N ASP A 127 1.20 17.51 -15.24
CA ASP A 127 1.89 18.48 -16.09
C ASP A 127 0.92 19.66 -16.23
N ALA A 128 1.31 20.80 -15.68
CA ALA A 128 0.59 22.07 -15.70
C ALA A 128 1.58 23.13 -16.18
#